data_AF-A0A2K9YXB9-F1
#
_entry.id   AF-A0A2K9YXB9-F1
#
_cell.length_a   1.000
_cell.length_b   1.000
_cell.length_c   1.000
_cell.angle_alpha   90.00
_cell.angle_beta   90.00
_cell.angle_gamma   90.00
#
_symmetry.space_group_name_H-M   'P 1'
#
loop_
_entity.id
_entity.type
_entity.pdbx_description
1 polymer ?
#
loop_
_entity_poly.entity_id
_entity_poly.type
_entity_poly.pdbx_seq_one_letter_code
_entity_poly.pdbx_strand_id
1 'polypeptide(L)'
;MDGKFESYDAEQRAMIDWLTGRSPDARHAIAQDLNFDFAEDVFEWILTQPDCDLATAASYFWRTEPFDLLENSAYRSEDSLTVQRLIDRVNAGFYSRSEIFYGGQEPREGEEVDSSTLEEAELLREFAHDHKASNLPWTLPEALVPPFGHRAVRISDEEDPDKSEELGKLFAGLGTGSGLIPAEAMGADPPPGKMPQPAQQFTVGKKAAASSRSPFTPFYLYIAFVAAGWGLIYVFDPPRHVYTVMLCCCLGFARATFTQVRFGMKEKADKRVQTVSMERSVGSARVKPQGIYILDSNGNYGWEFANWDRLQPDGGGLGLNYRGAPWPDSMLDLPRGPWRIPDYVETPKLIFDPKRKVQDIYAVDYFLFISDKMKTLLEEFAPKSCEYLLCETEFSNGKTGPRIWLCSVVDSYRKAVDVENSPLIRVTQWGGYMISGGADWHFLPDVLKGTQLFRLVEYAGSIFCDQTFKDLCKDRGIKGTSFQQVGFLPK
;
A
#
# COMPACT_ATOMS: atom_id res chain seq x y z
N MET A 1 -2.87 -11.26 -18.11
CA MET A 1 -2.07 -10.12 -17.62
C MET A 1 -0.83 -10.80 -17.13
N ASP A 2 0.07 -11.04 -18.07
CA ASP A 2 1.14 -12.02 -17.94
C ASP A 2 2.42 -11.19 -18.02
N GLY A 3 3.25 -11.23 -16.97
CA GLY A 3 4.68 -10.94 -17.09
C GLY A 3 5.31 -9.75 -16.35
N LYS A 4 4.57 -8.81 -15.73
CA LYS A 4 5.19 -7.51 -15.33
C LYS A 4 5.97 -7.46 -14.00
N PHE A 5 6.07 -8.59 -13.29
CA PHE A 5 6.85 -8.75 -12.04
C PHE A 5 7.28 -10.22 -11.88
N GLU A 6 7.89 -10.83 -12.89
CA GLU A 6 8.17 -12.27 -12.87
C GLU A 6 9.29 -12.69 -11.90
N SER A 7 10.13 -11.77 -11.40
CA SER A 7 11.11 -12.06 -10.34
C SER A 7 11.68 -10.80 -9.69
N TYR A 8 11.10 -10.36 -8.56
CA TYR A 8 11.60 -9.29 -7.68
C TYR A 8 13.13 -9.37 -7.46
N ASP A 9 13.65 -10.58 -7.20
CA ASP A 9 15.08 -10.84 -7.04
C ASP A 9 15.92 -10.55 -8.30
N ALA A 10 15.33 -10.67 -9.49
CA ALA A 10 16.04 -10.47 -10.75
C ALA A 10 16.15 -8.98 -11.10
N GLU A 11 15.12 -8.20 -10.78
CA GLU A 11 15.09 -6.74 -10.98
C GLU A 11 16.09 -6.05 -10.03
N GLN A 12 16.13 -6.46 -8.76
CA GLN A 12 17.14 -5.95 -7.82
C GLN A 12 18.56 -6.32 -8.22
N ARG A 13 18.80 -7.57 -8.64
CA ARG A 13 20.11 -7.99 -9.16
C ARG A 13 20.51 -7.22 -10.41
N ALA A 14 19.60 -6.98 -11.34
CA ALA A 14 19.90 -6.22 -12.55
C ALA A 14 20.34 -4.79 -12.23
N MET A 15 19.70 -4.12 -11.25
CA MET A 15 20.13 -2.80 -10.79
C MET A 15 21.48 -2.85 -10.07
N ILE A 16 21.72 -3.85 -9.21
CA ILE A 16 23.02 -4.03 -8.54
C ILE A 16 24.14 -4.29 -9.56
N ASP A 17 23.90 -5.15 -10.54
CA ASP A 17 24.85 -5.47 -11.61
C ASP A 17 25.15 -4.21 -12.45
N TRP A 18 24.14 -3.39 -12.71
CA TRP A 18 24.32 -2.10 -13.38
C TRP A 18 25.12 -1.13 -12.50
N LEU A 19 24.83 -1.00 -11.21
CA LEU A 19 25.58 -0.12 -10.30
C LEU A 19 27.02 -0.59 -10.03
N THR A 20 27.31 -1.87 -10.26
CA THR A 20 28.62 -2.46 -10.04
C THR A 20 29.68 -1.79 -10.91
N GLY A 21 30.73 -1.26 -10.27
CA GLY A 21 31.82 -0.55 -10.95
C GLY A 21 31.55 0.93 -11.25
N ARG A 22 30.34 1.44 -10.98
CA ARG A 22 30.02 2.87 -11.09
C ARG A 22 30.44 3.65 -9.85
N SER A 23 30.60 4.97 -10.03
CA SER A 23 31.13 5.86 -8.99
C SER A 23 30.18 6.04 -7.79
N PRO A 24 30.68 6.46 -6.63
CA PRO A 24 29.83 6.86 -5.50
C PRO A 24 28.83 7.96 -5.86
N ASP A 25 29.20 8.86 -6.77
CA ASP A 25 28.34 9.94 -7.27
C ASP A 25 27.15 9.38 -8.06
N ALA A 26 27.40 8.41 -8.95
CA ALA A 26 26.34 7.71 -9.68
C ALA A 26 25.42 6.96 -8.73
N ARG A 27 25.97 6.22 -7.76
CA ARG A 27 25.15 5.51 -6.75
C ARG A 27 24.32 6.46 -5.91
N HIS A 28 24.85 7.62 -5.53
CA HIS A 28 24.10 8.66 -4.82
C HIS A 28 22.93 9.17 -5.67
N ALA A 29 23.19 9.55 -6.93
CA ALA A 29 22.16 10.04 -7.84
C ALA A 29 21.04 9.01 -8.03
N ILE A 30 21.37 7.75 -8.32
CA ILE A 30 20.38 6.68 -8.47
C ILE A 30 19.60 6.43 -7.18
N ALA A 31 20.27 6.45 -6.03
CA ALA A 31 19.61 6.21 -4.74
C ALA A 31 18.51 7.23 -4.45
N GLN A 32 18.65 8.49 -4.87
CA GLN A 32 17.61 9.51 -4.67
C GLN A 32 16.29 9.14 -5.35
N ASP A 33 16.36 8.55 -6.55
CA ASP A 33 15.17 8.26 -7.36
C ASP A 33 14.60 6.87 -7.14
N LEU A 34 15.36 5.92 -6.58
CA LEU A 34 14.89 4.57 -6.31
C LEU A 34 13.63 4.55 -5.43
N ASN A 35 12.65 3.75 -5.83
CA ASN A 35 11.48 3.46 -5.02
C ASN A 35 11.88 2.75 -3.72
N PHE A 36 11.58 3.41 -2.60
CA PHE A 36 12.01 2.98 -1.27
C PHE A 36 11.44 1.61 -0.87
N ASP A 37 10.22 1.29 -1.34
CA ASP A 37 9.50 0.07 -0.97
C ASP A 37 9.94 -1.18 -1.77
N PHE A 38 10.61 -0.98 -2.92
CA PHE A 38 10.89 -2.06 -3.88
C PHE A 38 12.37 -2.32 -4.13
N ALA A 39 13.27 -1.47 -3.62
CA ALA A 39 14.71 -1.52 -3.89
C ALA A 39 15.56 -1.84 -2.63
N GLU A 40 15.03 -2.59 -1.66
CA GLU A 40 15.68 -2.86 -0.37
C GLU A 40 17.10 -3.45 -0.51
N ASP A 41 17.28 -4.49 -1.33
CA ASP A 41 18.58 -5.12 -1.54
C ASP A 41 19.55 -4.18 -2.26
N VAL A 42 19.03 -3.33 -3.16
CA VAL A 42 19.84 -2.32 -3.85
C VAL A 42 20.35 -1.28 -2.85
N PHE A 43 19.50 -0.80 -1.94
CA PHE A 43 19.93 0.13 -0.88
C PHE A 43 20.95 -0.51 0.05
N GLU A 44 20.70 -1.71 0.57
CA GLU A 44 21.66 -2.40 1.44
C GLU A 44 22.99 -2.65 0.71
N TRP A 45 22.96 -2.97 -0.59
CA TRP A 45 24.17 -3.09 -1.39
C TRP A 45 24.90 -1.74 -1.52
N ILE A 46 24.22 -0.64 -1.85
CA ILE A 46 24.85 0.71 -1.96
C ILE A 46 25.49 1.11 -0.61
N LEU A 47 24.76 0.92 0.49
CA LEU A 47 25.19 1.32 1.83
C LEU A 47 26.36 0.49 2.37
N THR A 48 26.64 -0.68 1.79
CA THR A 48 27.76 -1.54 2.16
C THR A 48 29.00 -1.34 1.28
N GLN A 49 28.96 -0.44 0.30
CA GLN A 49 30.13 -0.15 -0.50
C GLN A 49 31.16 0.66 0.29
N PRO A 50 32.47 0.31 0.22
CA PRO A 50 33.51 0.93 1.04
C PRO A 50 33.79 2.40 0.69
N ASP A 51 33.39 2.83 -0.51
CA ASP A 51 33.49 4.20 -1.01
C ASP A 51 32.15 4.96 -0.93
N CYS A 52 31.15 4.40 -0.23
CA CYS A 52 29.84 5.04 -0.06
C CYS A 52 30.00 6.38 0.70
N ASP A 53 29.35 7.42 0.16
CA ASP A 53 29.37 8.76 0.75
C ASP A 53 28.42 8.86 1.93
N LEU A 54 28.81 9.62 2.94
CA LEU A 54 28.00 9.92 4.11
C LEU A 54 26.69 10.62 3.73
N ALA A 55 26.69 11.43 2.66
CA ALA A 55 25.46 12.02 2.14
C ALA A 55 24.46 10.97 1.63
N THR A 56 24.94 9.89 1.00
CA THR A 56 24.08 8.77 0.56
C THR A 56 23.52 8.01 1.75
N ALA A 57 24.36 7.72 2.75
CA ALA A 57 23.96 7.08 3.99
C ALA A 57 22.90 7.91 4.76
N ALA A 58 23.12 9.22 4.85
CA ALA A 58 22.19 10.15 5.49
C ALA A 58 20.88 10.25 4.73
N SER A 59 20.91 10.35 3.38
CA SER A 59 19.69 10.38 2.57
C SER A 59 18.82 9.14 2.80
N TYR A 60 19.41 7.95 2.87
CA TYR A 60 18.66 6.75 3.22
C TYR A 60 18.10 6.84 4.65
N PHE A 61 18.93 7.20 5.64
CA PHE A 61 18.50 7.31 7.04
C PHE A 61 17.30 8.23 7.22
N TRP A 62 17.32 9.44 6.68
CA TRP A 62 16.21 10.39 6.85
C TRP A 62 14.95 9.98 6.08
N ARG A 63 15.08 9.30 4.94
CA ARG A 63 13.94 8.72 4.20
C ARG A 63 13.24 7.59 4.95
N THR A 64 13.86 7.02 5.98
CA THR A 64 13.25 5.95 6.81
C THR A 64 12.33 6.48 7.91
N GLU A 65 12.19 7.80 8.03
CA GLU A 65 11.44 8.46 9.12
C GLU A 65 11.94 7.97 10.50
N PRO A 66 13.22 8.26 10.83
CA PRO A 66 13.90 7.67 11.98
C PRO A 66 13.18 7.98 13.31
N PHE A 67 12.55 9.14 13.46
CA PHE A 67 11.76 9.43 14.66
C PHE A 67 10.63 8.41 14.87
N ASP A 68 9.88 8.09 13.81
CA ASP A 68 8.77 7.14 13.87
C ASP A 68 9.25 5.72 14.19
N LEU A 69 10.40 5.30 13.64
CA LEU A 69 11.03 4.02 13.95
C LEU A 69 11.45 3.91 15.42
N LEU A 70 11.94 5.01 16.01
CA LEU A 70 12.40 5.04 17.39
C LEU A 70 11.22 5.07 18.38
N GLU A 71 10.21 5.90 18.11
CA GLU A 71 8.98 6.00 18.90
C GLU A 71 8.21 4.66 18.93
N ASN A 72 8.20 3.94 17.80
CA ASN A 72 7.43 2.71 17.61
C ASN A 72 8.24 1.40 17.73
N SER A 73 9.42 1.45 18.38
CA SER A 73 10.41 0.34 18.45
C SER A 73 9.90 -1.03 18.97
N ALA A 74 8.68 -1.10 19.53
CA ALA A 74 8.01 -2.35 19.90
C ALA A 74 7.61 -3.21 18.68
N TYR A 75 7.47 -2.61 17.50
CA TYR A 75 7.20 -3.28 16.23
C TYR A 75 8.50 -3.39 15.44
N ARG A 76 9.33 -4.40 15.73
CA ARG A 76 10.54 -4.68 14.94
C ARG A 76 10.15 -5.20 13.54
N SER A 77 9.98 -4.29 12.59
CA SER A 77 9.95 -4.59 11.14
C SER A 77 11.35 -4.87 10.61
N GLU A 78 11.47 -5.42 9.41
CA GLU A 78 12.76 -5.59 8.72
C GLU A 78 13.46 -4.24 8.50
N ASP A 79 12.71 -3.16 8.25
CA ASP A 79 13.24 -1.78 8.12
C ASP A 79 13.98 -1.31 9.38
N SER A 80 13.46 -1.65 10.56
CA SER A 80 14.11 -1.34 11.86
C SER A 80 15.49 -2.01 11.98
N LEU A 81 15.67 -3.20 11.39
CA LEU A 81 16.96 -3.89 11.37
C LEU A 81 17.93 -3.28 10.35
N THR A 82 17.45 -2.82 9.21
CA THR A 82 18.28 -2.15 8.19
C THR A 82 18.79 -0.81 8.70
N VAL A 83 17.94 -0.01 9.34
CA VAL A 83 18.34 1.25 9.98
C VAL A 83 19.32 1.01 11.14
N GLN A 84 19.08 0.01 11.99
CA GLN A 84 20.03 -0.35 13.05
C GLN A 84 21.41 -0.70 12.47
N ARG A 85 21.46 -1.52 11.41
CA ARG A 85 22.73 -1.88 10.73
C ARG A 85 23.45 -0.66 10.17
N LEU A 86 22.71 0.27 9.56
CA LEU A 86 23.26 1.53 9.08
C LEU A 86 23.88 2.34 10.22
N ILE A 87 23.15 2.51 11.33
CA ILE A 87 23.63 3.22 12.52
C ILE A 87 24.89 2.57 13.09
N ASP A 88 24.91 1.25 13.19
CA ASP A 88 26.07 0.50 13.67
C ASP A 88 27.30 0.73 12.78
N ARG A 89 27.13 0.78 11.45
CA ARG A 89 28.20 1.12 10.49
C ARG A 89 28.70 2.55 10.67
N VAL A 90 27.80 3.51 10.83
CA VAL A 90 28.16 4.92 11.08
C VAL A 90 28.97 5.05 12.37
N ASN A 91 28.48 4.46 13.46
CA ASN A 91 29.15 4.48 14.76
C ASN A 91 30.51 3.76 14.74
N ALA A 92 30.67 2.75 13.88
CA ALA A 92 31.95 2.09 13.63
C ALA A 92 32.91 2.91 12.75
N GLY A 93 32.49 4.06 12.22
CA GLY A 93 33.29 4.91 11.34
C GLY A 93 33.47 4.32 9.93
N PHE A 94 32.52 3.52 9.46
CA PHE A 94 32.59 2.87 8.13
C PHE A 94 32.60 3.88 6.97
N TYR A 95 31.80 4.94 7.08
CA TYR A 95 31.68 5.98 6.06
C TYR A 95 32.74 7.06 6.26
N SER A 96 33.84 6.98 5.51
CA SER A 96 34.93 7.95 5.58
C SER A 96 34.82 9.08 4.54
N ARG A 97 33.96 8.92 3.53
CA ARG A 97 33.78 9.88 2.44
C ARG A 97 32.59 10.80 2.73
N SER A 98 32.77 12.10 2.57
CA SER A 98 31.73 13.13 2.72
C SER A 98 32.01 14.29 1.77
N GLU A 99 31.86 14.03 0.48
CA GLU A 99 32.19 15.01 -0.58
C GLU A 99 30.94 15.62 -1.21
N ILE A 100 29.85 14.85 -1.28
CA ILE A 100 28.64 15.19 -2.02
C ILE A 100 27.68 15.98 -1.12
N PHE A 101 27.01 16.99 -1.68
CA PHE A 101 25.90 17.65 -0.99
C PHE A 101 24.76 16.68 -0.67
N TYR A 102 24.00 16.96 0.40
CA TYR A 102 22.92 16.09 0.87
C TYR A 102 21.91 15.69 -0.24
N GLY A 103 21.43 16.68 -1.00
CA GLY A 103 20.51 16.46 -2.13
C GLY A 103 21.22 16.21 -3.47
N GLY A 104 22.54 15.96 -3.47
CA GLY A 104 23.34 15.73 -4.67
C GLY A 104 23.60 16.97 -5.54
N GLN A 105 22.85 18.07 -5.37
CA GLN A 105 23.02 19.32 -6.10
C GLN A 105 23.57 20.43 -5.20
N GLU A 106 24.18 21.44 -5.83
CA GLU A 106 24.61 22.64 -5.11
C GLU A 106 23.37 23.39 -4.60
N PRO A 107 23.30 23.75 -3.30
CA PRO A 107 22.21 24.54 -2.76
C PRO A 107 22.08 25.87 -3.51
N ARG A 108 20.85 26.33 -3.75
CA ARG A 108 20.66 27.66 -4.35
C ARG A 108 21.12 28.74 -3.37
N GLU A 109 21.50 29.90 -3.90
CA GLU A 109 21.92 31.03 -3.07
C GLU A 109 20.79 31.43 -2.09
N GLY A 110 21.05 31.30 -0.78
CA GLY A 110 20.07 31.55 0.28
C GLY A 110 19.19 30.35 0.67
N GLU A 111 19.38 29.18 0.05
CA GLU A 111 18.75 27.93 0.44
C GLU A 111 19.59 27.29 1.57
N GLU A 112 19.00 27.19 2.76
CA GLU A 112 19.61 26.46 3.87
C GLU A 112 19.35 24.95 3.72
N VAL A 113 20.10 24.14 4.47
CA VAL A 113 19.81 22.70 4.62
C VAL A 113 18.33 22.52 4.92
N ASP A 114 17.69 21.53 4.29
CA ASP A 114 16.27 21.21 4.46
C ASP A 114 15.85 21.33 5.94
N SER A 115 15.00 22.32 6.21
CA SER A 115 14.60 22.69 7.56
C SER A 115 13.89 21.53 8.27
N SER A 116 13.21 20.66 7.52
CA SER A 116 12.50 19.52 8.09
C SER A 116 13.45 18.47 8.66
N THR A 117 14.56 18.16 7.97
CA THR A 117 15.60 17.25 8.46
C THR A 117 16.25 17.76 9.76
N LEU A 118 16.51 19.06 9.85
CA LEU A 118 17.10 19.67 11.06
C LEU A 118 16.12 19.71 12.23
N GLU A 119 14.84 19.98 11.96
CA GLU A 119 13.78 19.92 12.97
C GLU A 119 13.61 18.49 13.53
N GLU A 120 13.60 17.47 12.66
CA GLU A 120 13.52 16.07 13.09
C GLU A 120 14.75 15.64 13.90
N ALA A 121 15.94 16.12 13.54
CA ALA A 121 17.15 15.89 14.33
C ALA A 121 17.02 16.41 15.77
N GLU A 122 16.43 17.60 15.97
CA GLU A 122 16.17 18.10 17.31
C GLU A 122 15.13 17.25 18.06
N LEU A 123 14.05 16.84 17.39
CA LEU A 123 13.05 15.94 17.99
C LEU A 123 13.68 14.62 18.46
N LEU A 124 14.57 14.03 17.67
CA LEU A 124 15.30 12.81 18.04
C LEU A 124 16.22 13.03 19.26
N ARG A 125 16.88 14.19 19.36
CA ARG A 125 17.71 14.54 20.52
C ARG A 125 16.87 14.73 21.78
N GLU A 126 15.75 15.44 21.69
CA GLU A 126 14.81 15.63 22.78
C GLU A 126 14.22 14.30 23.24
N PHE A 127 13.79 13.46 22.30
CA PHE A 127 13.27 12.12 22.61
C PHE A 127 14.30 11.25 23.34
N ALA A 128 15.56 11.28 22.89
CA ALA A 128 16.65 10.56 23.54
C ALA A 128 16.97 11.10 24.94
N HIS A 129 16.82 12.40 25.17
CA HIS A 129 16.94 13.01 26.48
C HIS A 129 15.85 12.51 27.43
N ASP A 130 14.59 12.57 27.01
CA ASP A 130 13.42 12.21 27.82
C ASP A 130 13.36 10.72 28.18
N HIS A 131 13.77 9.85 27.26
CA HIS A 131 13.70 8.39 27.44
C HIS A 131 14.97 7.77 28.05
N LYS A 132 15.99 8.60 28.31
CA LYS A 132 17.36 8.20 28.67
C LYS A 132 17.97 7.33 27.57
N ALA A 133 18.86 7.90 26.76
CA ALA A 133 19.58 7.27 25.65
C ALA A 133 19.95 5.78 25.83
N SER A 134 20.38 5.35 27.02
CA SER A 134 20.72 3.95 27.33
C SER A 134 19.59 2.93 27.18
N ASN A 135 18.34 3.39 27.16
CA ASN A 135 17.14 2.55 27.05
C ASN A 135 16.62 2.45 25.61
N LEU A 136 17.21 3.19 24.69
CA LEU A 136 16.82 3.21 23.29
C LEU A 136 17.65 2.19 22.49
N PRO A 137 17.09 1.60 21.42
CA PRO A 137 17.82 0.68 20.56
C PRO A 137 19.01 1.37 19.87
N TRP A 138 18.90 2.67 19.64
CA TRP A 138 19.93 3.53 19.07
C TRP A 138 19.60 4.99 19.40
N THR A 139 20.56 5.89 19.19
CA THR A 139 20.38 7.35 19.26
C THR A 139 20.79 7.96 17.92
N LEU A 140 20.34 9.20 17.66
CA LEU A 140 20.71 9.95 16.46
C LEU A 140 22.24 9.91 16.24
N PRO A 141 22.73 9.34 15.13
CA PRO A 141 24.13 9.44 14.78
C PRO A 141 24.38 10.85 14.26
N GLU A 142 25.09 11.68 15.01
CA GLU A 142 25.35 13.09 14.62
C GLU A 142 26.10 13.21 13.29
N ALA A 143 26.84 12.18 12.88
CA ALA A 143 27.46 12.12 11.57
C ALA A 143 26.46 12.02 10.40
N LEU A 144 25.20 11.68 10.65
CA LEU A 144 24.12 11.66 9.65
C LEU A 144 23.29 12.95 9.65
N VAL A 145 23.64 13.96 10.43
CA VAL A 145 22.96 15.26 10.39
C VAL A 145 23.66 16.16 9.36
N PRO A 146 22.97 16.64 8.31
CA PRO A 146 23.58 17.59 7.37
C PRO A 146 23.97 18.91 8.07
N PRO A 147 24.84 19.74 7.47
CA PRO A 147 25.27 19.72 6.07
C PRO A 147 26.35 18.67 5.73
N PHE A 148 26.34 18.21 4.47
CA PHE A 148 27.37 17.33 3.91
C PHE A 148 28.06 17.96 2.71
N GLY A 149 29.29 17.51 2.48
CA GLY A 149 29.99 17.75 1.23
C GLY A 149 30.30 19.21 0.92
N HIS A 150 30.82 19.38 -0.29
CA HIS A 150 31.27 20.68 -0.81
C HIS A 150 31.17 20.75 -2.34
N ARG A 151 30.49 19.78 -2.97
CA ARG A 151 30.29 19.71 -4.41
C ARG A 151 29.04 18.89 -4.76
N ALA A 152 28.47 19.20 -5.92
CA ALA A 152 27.42 18.38 -6.53
C ALA A 152 27.97 17.01 -7.01
N VAL A 153 27.06 16.07 -7.25
CA VAL A 153 27.35 14.80 -7.92
C VAL A 153 27.88 15.05 -9.33
N ARG A 154 28.77 14.17 -9.78
CA ARG A 154 29.31 14.15 -11.15
C ARG A 154 28.95 12.82 -11.77
N ILE A 155 28.01 12.86 -12.70
CA ILE A 155 27.49 11.71 -13.43
C ILE A 155 27.55 11.98 -14.93
N SER A 156 27.73 10.93 -15.73
CA SER A 156 27.59 11.02 -17.19
C SER A 156 26.13 10.99 -17.61
N ASP A 157 25.84 11.30 -18.88
CA ASP A 157 24.46 11.22 -19.40
C ASP A 157 23.90 9.79 -19.37
N GLU A 158 24.76 8.76 -19.46
CA GLU A 158 24.35 7.36 -19.31
C GLU A 158 24.01 6.98 -17.85
N GLU A 159 24.53 7.75 -16.89
CA GLU A 159 24.29 7.59 -15.45
C GLU A 159 23.18 8.53 -14.93
N ASP A 160 22.65 9.38 -15.80
CA ASP A 160 21.61 10.36 -15.49
C ASP A 160 20.21 9.70 -15.66
N PRO A 161 19.42 9.58 -14.57
CA PRO A 161 18.08 9.00 -14.58
C PRO A 161 17.11 9.64 -15.58
N ASP A 162 17.31 10.93 -15.88
CA ASP A 162 16.46 11.69 -16.78
C ASP A 162 16.85 11.52 -18.25
N LYS A 163 18.03 10.96 -18.54
CA LYS A 163 18.56 10.85 -19.92
C LYS A 163 18.78 9.41 -20.37
N SER A 164 19.02 8.49 -19.45
CA SER A 164 19.40 7.11 -19.77
C SER A 164 18.18 6.20 -19.93
N GLU A 165 17.94 5.73 -21.16
CA GLU A 165 16.85 4.80 -21.47
C GLU A 165 17.03 3.43 -20.77
N GLU A 166 18.28 2.99 -20.59
CA GLU A 166 18.60 1.76 -19.86
C GLU A 166 18.22 1.89 -18.39
N LEU A 167 18.58 3.00 -17.75
CA LEU A 167 18.16 3.30 -16.38
C LEU A 167 16.65 3.38 -16.25
N GLY A 168 15.96 4.03 -17.20
CA GLY A 168 14.50 4.08 -17.20
C GLY A 168 13.84 2.69 -17.16
N LYS A 169 14.42 1.70 -17.84
CA LYS A 169 13.95 0.30 -17.80
C LYS A 169 14.22 -0.36 -16.45
N LEU A 170 15.40 -0.14 -15.87
CA LEU A 170 15.76 -0.67 -14.56
C LEU A 170 14.89 -0.08 -13.45
N PHE A 171 14.67 1.23 -13.48
CA PHE A 171 13.76 1.93 -12.58
C PHE A 171 12.34 1.39 -12.72
N ALA A 172 11.82 1.23 -13.94
CA ALA A 172 10.49 0.68 -14.17
C ALA A 172 10.33 -0.74 -13.60
N GLY A 173 11.38 -1.57 -13.68
CA GLY A 173 11.41 -2.90 -13.06
C GLY A 173 11.32 -2.84 -11.53
N LEU A 174 11.97 -1.85 -10.92
CA LEU A 174 11.91 -1.60 -9.46
C LEU A 174 10.70 -0.74 -9.04
N GLY A 175 9.64 -0.68 -9.85
CA GLY A 175 8.45 0.11 -9.53
C GLY A 175 8.71 1.62 -9.42
N THR A 176 9.80 2.10 -10.02
CA THR A 176 10.19 3.52 -10.05
C THR A 176 9.84 4.11 -11.41
N GLY A 177 9.03 5.16 -11.45
CA GLY A 177 8.61 5.79 -12.71
C GLY A 177 9.43 7.03 -13.02
N SER A 178 10.50 6.91 -13.82
CA SER A 178 11.07 8.07 -14.52
C SER A 178 10.30 8.31 -15.84
N GLY A 179 10.00 9.56 -16.14
CA GLY A 179 9.00 9.98 -17.12
C GLY A 179 9.34 9.84 -18.61
N LEU A 180 10.17 8.88 -19.05
CA LEU A 180 10.57 8.78 -20.46
C LEU A 180 10.57 7.35 -21.00
N ILE A 181 9.52 6.97 -21.73
CA ILE A 181 9.62 5.98 -22.82
C ILE A 181 8.82 6.51 -24.03
N PRO A 182 9.47 6.87 -25.16
CA PRO A 182 8.79 7.14 -26.42
C PRO A 182 8.12 5.88 -26.96
N ALA A 183 6.90 6.01 -27.49
CA ALA A 183 6.05 4.92 -27.99
C ALA A 183 6.66 4.10 -29.16
N GLU A 184 7.81 4.50 -29.70
CA GLU A 184 8.44 3.93 -30.89
C GLU A 184 9.45 2.80 -30.58
N ALA A 185 9.86 2.62 -29.31
CA ALA A 185 10.76 1.54 -28.90
C ALA A 185 10.08 0.18 -28.70
N MET A 186 8.74 0.11 -28.78
CA MET A 186 8.00 -1.15 -28.77
C MET A 186 7.98 -1.75 -30.19
N GLY A 187 9.12 -2.33 -30.58
CA GLY A 187 9.29 -3.08 -31.83
C GLY A 187 8.21 -4.15 -31.98
N ALA A 188 7.28 -3.93 -32.90
CA ALA A 188 6.30 -4.91 -33.32
C ALA A 188 6.98 -5.91 -34.26
N ASP A 189 7.00 -7.19 -33.87
CA ASP A 189 7.18 -8.31 -34.80
C ASP A 189 5.88 -9.15 -34.87
N PRO A 190 5.51 -9.63 -36.07
CA PRO A 190 4.21 -10.24 -36.35
C PRO A 190 4.13 -11.71 -35.89
N PRO A 191 2.92 -12.26 -35.69
CA PRO A 191 2.75 -13.55 -35.01
C PRO A 191 3.08 -14.74 -35.92
N PRO A 192 3.82 -15.77 -35.46
CA PRO A 192 3.92 -17.02 -36.18
C PRO A 192 2.74 -17.95 -35.84
N GLY A 193 1.97 -18.28 -36.89
CA GLY A 193 1.54 -19.63 -37.27
C GLY A 193 0.89 -20.58 -36.24
N LYS A 194 -0.40 -20.89 -36.47
CA LYS A 194 -1.19 -21.98 -35.86
C LYS A 194 -0.57 -23.38 -35.99
N MET A 195 -0.68 -24.19 -34.93
CA MET A 195 -1.29 -25.56 -34.83
C MET A 195 -0.66 -26.36 -33.65
N PRO A 196 -1.22 -27.51 -33.19
CA PRO A 196 -2.60 -27.81 -32.77
C PRO A 196 -2.66 -28.43 -31.34
N GLN A 197 -3.84 -28.43 -30.73
CA GLN A 197 -4.14 -29.13 -29.46
C GLN A 197 -4.02 -30.67 -29.60
N PRO A 198 -3.77 -31.37 -28.48
CA PRO A 198 -4.44 -32.63 -28.20
C PRO A 198 -5.36 -32.52 -26.97
N ALA A 199 -6.59 -32.98 -27.19
CA ALA A 199 -7.62 -33.20 -26.20
C ALA A 199 -7.28 -34.38 -25.28
N GLN A 200 -7.67 -34.30 -24.01
CA GLN A 200 -8.19 -35.45 -23.29
C GLN A 200 -9.24 -35.02 -22.27
N GLN A 201 -10.47 -35.46 -22.53
CA GLN A 201 -11.61 -35.43 -21.63
C GLN A 201 -11.41 -36.46 -20.50
N PHE A 202 -11.76 -36.06 -19.28
CA PHE A 202 -12.37 -36.98 -18.32
C PHE A 202 -13.57 -36.27 -17.67
N THR A 203 -14.73 -36.90 -17.82
CA THR A 203 -16.02 -36.54 -17.20
C THR A 203 -16.29 -37.45 -15.99
N VAL A 204 -17.33 -37.05 -15.23
CA VAL A 204 -17.96 -37.70 -14.05
C VAL A 204 -17.41 -37.15 -12.73
N GLY A 205 -18.17 -36.61 -11.77
CA GLY A 205 -19.61 -36.49 -11.59
C GLY A 205 -19.89 -35.81 -10.23
N LYS A 206 -21.07 -35.20 -10.10
CA LYS A 206 -21.58 -34.45 -8.94
C LYS A 206 -21.41 -35.16 -7.58
N LYS A 207 -21.03 -34.39 -6.54
CA LYS A 207 -21.82 -34.20 -5.29
C LYS A 207 -21.27 -33.05 -4.45
N ALA A 208 -22.20 -32.22 -3.97
CA ALA A 208 -21.96 -31.10 -3.06
C ALA A 208 -21.62 -31.60 -1.64
N ALA A 209 -20.71 -30.90 -0.97
CA ALA A 209 -20.69 -30.78 0.49
C ALA A 209 -20.10 -29.41 0.86
N ALA A 210 -20.90 -28.58 1.52
CA ALA A 210 -20.46 -27.34 2.12
C ALA A 210 -19.43 -27.65 3.22
N SER A 211 -18.20 -27.13 3.08
CA SER A 211 -17.18 -27.21 4.11
C SER A 211 -17.27 -25.96 4.99
N SER A 212 -17.91 -26.11 6.15
CA SER A 212 -17.73 -25.19 7.27
C SER A 212 -16.27 -25.27 7.72
N ARG A 213 -15.52 -24.16 7.64
CA ARG A 213 -14.14 -24.09 8.14
C ARG A 213 -14.11 -24.44 9.63
N SER A 214 -13.67 -25.67 9.93
CA SER A 214 -13.43 -26.13 11.30
C SER A 214 -12.16 -25.48 11.85
N PRO A 215 -12.15 -25.00 13.10
CA PRO A 215 -10.95 -24.42 13.74
C PRO A 215 -9.80 -25.42 13.91
N PHE A 216 -9.99 -26.69 13.58
CA PHE A 216 -8.96 -27.73 13.65
C PHE A 216 -8.16 -27.90 12.35
N THR A 217 -8.55 -27.23 11.26
CA THR A 217 -7.84 -27.28 9.96
C THR A 217 -6.34 -26.96 10.06
N PRO A 218 -5.88 -25.93 10.81
CA PRO A 218 -4.45 -25.64 10.93
C PRO A 218 -3.66 -26.72 11.70
N PHE A 219 -4.31 -27.45 12.61
CA PHE A 219 -3.67 -28.56 13.34
C PHE A 219 -3.44 -29.79 12.44
N TYR A 220 -4.38 -30.09 11.55
CA TYR A 220 -4.21 -31.16 10.57
C TYR A 220 -3.11 -30.83 9.53
N LEU A 221 -3.01 -29.58 9.10
CA LEU A 221 -1.92 -29.12 8.23
C LEU A 221 -0.56 -29.22 8.92
N TYR A 222 -0.49 -28.91 10.22
CA TYR A 222 0.73 -29.09 11.01
C TYR A 222 1.15 -30.56 11.10
N ILE A 223 0.24 -31.47 11.41
CA ILE A 223 0.56 -32.92 11.48
C ILE A 223 1.03 -33.43 10.10
N ALA A 224 0.38 -33.01 9.02
CA ALA A 224 0.78 -33.39 7.66
C ALA A 224 2.17 -32.85 7.30
N PHE A 225 2.48 -31.61 7.66
CA PHE A 225 3.79 -30.99 7.44
C PHE A 225 4.90 -31.69 8.24
N VAL A 226 4.64 -32.01 9.51
CA VAL A 226 5.59 -32.74 10.36
C VAL A 226 5.81 -34.16 9.82
N ALA A 227 4.76 -34.88 9.42
CA ALA A 227 4.90 -36.22 8.85
C ALA A 227 5.69 -36.22 7.53
N ALA A 228 5.46 -35.25 6.65
CA ALA A 228 6.20 -35.09 5.40
C ALA A 228 7.68 -34.73 5.65
N GLY A 229 7.95 -33.82 6.60
CA GLY A 229 9.31 -33.44 6.98
C GLY A 229 10.10 -34.61 7.58
N TRP A 230 9.50 -35.41 8.45
CA TRP A 230 10.13 -36.61 9.01
C TRP A 230 10.38 -37.70 7.95
N GLY A 231 9.48 -37.84 6.97
CA GLY A 231 9.68 -38.76 5.83
C GLY A 231 10.88 -38.37 4.96
N LEU A 232 11.07 -37.08 4.69
CA LEU A 232 12.21 -36.56 3.93
C LEU A 232 13.55 -36.74 4.67
N ILE A 233 13.56 -36.60 6.00
CA ILE A 233 14.76 -36.82 6.82
C ILE A 233 15.21 -38.29 6.78
N TYR A 234 14.28 -39.24 6.86
CA TYR A 234 14.60 -40.67 6.89
C TYR A 234 15.16 -41.20 5.56
N VAL A 235 14.90 -40.51 4.45
CA VAL A 235 15.29 -40.95 3.10
C VAL A 235 16.61 -40.32 2.64
N PHE A 236 16.95 -39.11 3.11
CA PHE A 236 18.05 -38.32 2.53
C PHE A 236 19.23 -38.02 3.47
N ASP A 237 19.20 -38.48 4.73
CA ASP A 237 20.23 -38.28 5.77
C ASP A 237 21.00 -36.94 5.68
N PRO A 238 20.30 -35.79 5.81
CA PRO A 238 20.87 -34.48 5.52
C PRO A 238 21.85 -33.98 6.61
N PRO A 239 22.77 -33.05 6.28
CA PRO A 239 23.74 -32.50 7.24
C PRO A 239 23.08 -31.86 8.47
N ARG A 240 23.77 -31.89 9.62
CA ARG A 240 23.27 -31.38 10.93
C ARG A 240 22.65 -29.97 10.90
N HIS A 241 23.04 -29.10 9.98
CA HIS A 241 22.47 -27.74 9.87
C HIS A 241 21.03 -27.74 9.33
N VAL A 242 20.67 -28.70 8.47
CA VAL A 242 19.30 -28.86 7.97
C VAL A 242 18.36 -29.31 9.10
N TYR A 243 18.85 -30.16 10.01
CA TYR A 243 18.11 -30.54 11.21
C TYR A 243 17.80 -29.33 12.10
N THR A 244 18.78 -28.44 12.33
CA THR A 244 18.58 -27.25 13.16
C THR A 244 17.58 -26.29 12.54
N VAL A 245 17.68 -26.01 11.24
CA VAL A 245 16.73 -25.15 10.53
C VAL A 245 15.33 -25.73 10.57
N MET A 246 15.18 -27.04 10.33
CA MET A 246 13.86 -27.68 10.36
C MET A 246 13.25 -27.71 11.77
N LEU A 247 14.05 -27.90 12.82
CA LEU A 247 13.61 -27.81 14.22
C LEU A 247 13.16 -26.38 14.56
N CYS A 248 13.91 -25.36 14.13
CA CYS A 248 13.53 -23.97 14.29
C CYS A 248 12.23 -23.63 13.56
N CYS A 249 12.05 -24.09 12.31
CA CYS A 249 10.82 -23.91 11.55
C CYS A 249 9.63 -24.63 12.21
N CYS A 250 9.81 -25.86 12.68
CA CYS A 250 8.75 -26.61 13.36
C CYS A 250 8.36 -25.96 14.71
N LEU A 251 9.33 -25.44 15.47
CA LEU A 251 9.08 -24.72 16.72
C LEU A 251 8.43 -23.36 16.47
N GLY A 252 8.87 -22.63 15.44
CA GLY A 252 8.26 -21.37 15.02
C GLY A 252 6.81 -21.54 14.58
N PHE A 253 6.54 -22.55 13.75
CA PHE A 253 5.19 -22.88 13.30
C PHE A 253 4.30 -23.41 14.42
N ALA A 254 4.83 -24.25 15.33
CA ALA A 254 4.13 -24.69 16.53
C ALA A 254 3.79 -23.50 17.44
N ARG A 255 4.69 -22.53 17.58
CA ARG A 255 4.46 -21.32 18.38
C ARG A 255 3.42 -20.41 17.72
N ALA A 256 3.44 -20.25 16.39
CA ALA A 256 2.44 -19.50 15.64
C ALA A 256 1.05 -20.13 15.73
N THR A 257 0.95 -21.45 15.55
CA THR A 257 -0.33 -22.19 15.67
C THR A 257 -0.83 -22.24 17.12
N PHE A 258 0.04 -22.42 18.11
CA PHE A 258 -0.36 -22.34 19.52
C PHE A 258 -0.82 -20.92 19.90
N THR A 259 -0.19 -19.89 19.34
CA THR A 259 -0.60 -18.49 19.54
C THR A 259 -1.97 -18.23 18.90
N GLN A 260 -2.19 -18.65 17.66
CA GLN A 260 -3.49 -18.59 16.96
C GLN A 260 -4.60 -19.34 17.72
N VAL A 261 -4.33 -20.56 18.19
CA VAL A 261 -5.29 -21.34 19.00
C VAL A 261 -5.53 -20.69 20.36
N ARG A 262 -4.50 -20.17 21.02
CA ARG A 262 -4.63 -19.45 22.30
C ARG A 262 -5.39 -18.14 22.15
N PHE A 263 -5.17 -17.38 21.08
CA PHE A 263 -5.96 -16.19 20.76
C PHE A 263 -7.40 -16.55 20.45
N GLY A 264 -7.67 -17.57 19.62
CA GLY A 264 -9.04 -18.02 19.37
C GLY A 264 -9.75 -18.59 20.61
N MET A 265 -9.02 -19.24 21.51
CA MET A 265 -9.54 -19.69 22.81
C MET A 265 -9.76 -18.53 23.78
N LYS A 266 -8.89 -17.51 23.79
CA LYS A 266 -9.03 -16.29 24.59
C LYS A 266 -10.20 -15.44 24.08
N GLU A 267 -10.35 -15.28 22.77
CA GLU A 267 -11.50 -14.63 22.13
C GLU A 267 -12.82 -15.37 22.43
N LYS A 268 -12.82 -16.70 22.47
CA LYS A 268 -13.98 -17.49 22.93
C LYS A 268 -14.24 -17.37 24.43
N ALA A 269 -13.20 -17.29 25.25
CA ALA A 269 -13.31 -17.11 26.70
C ALA A 269 -13.82 -15.71 27.03
N ASP A 270 -13.30 -14.67 26.35
CA ASP A 270 -13.71 -13.28 26.49
C ASP A 270 -15.13 -13.07 25.94
N LYS A 271 -15.50 -13.72 24.84
CA LYS A 271 -16.91 -13.79 24.37
C LYS A 271 -17.81 -14.47 25.39
N ARG A 272 -17.38 -15.57 26.05
CA ARG A 272 -18.14 -16.22 27.13
C ARG A 272 -18.26 -15.35 28.39
N VAL A 273 -17.20 -14.67 28.79
CA VAL A 273 -17.17 -13.77 29.95
C VAL A 273 -17.99 -12.51 29.69
N GLN A 274 -17.98 -11.97 28.46
CA GLN A 274 -18.88 -10.91 28.03
C GLN A 274 -20.33 -11.38 28.01
N THR A 275 -20.63 -12.60 27.50
CA THR A 275 -21.99 -13.15 27.49
C THR A 275 -22.54 -13.37 28.90
N VAL A 276 -21.72 -13.91 29.81
CA VAL A 276 -22.10 -14.14 31.23
C VAL A 276 -22.16 -12.83 32.04
N SER A 277 -21.38 -11.82 31.69
CA SER A 277 -21.46 -10.47 32.29
C SER A 277 -22.66 -9.66 31.75
N MET A 278 -23.08 -9.90 30.50
CA MET A 278 -24.30 -9.34 29.89
C MET A 278 -25.57 -9.94 30.51
N GLU A 279 -25.57 -11.23 30.85
CA GLU A 279 -26.72 -11.88 31.52
C GLU A 279 -26.91 -11.44 32.97
N ARG A 280 -25.88 -10.86 33.62
CA ARG A 280 -25.95 -10.38 35.02
C ARG A 280 -26.31 -8.90 35.19
N SER A 281 -26.35 -8.09 34.14
CA SER A 281 -26.79 -6.69 34.21
C SER A 281 -28.10 -6.45 33.44
N VAL A 282 -29.15 -7.13 33.87
CA VAL A 282 -30.52 -6.79 33.47
C VAL A 282 -30.89 -5.44 34.10
N GLY A 283 -30.89 -4.37 33.30
CA GLY A 283 -31.38 -3.07 33.76
C GLY A 283 -30.97 -1.83 32.98
N SER A 284 -30.80 -1.89 31.64
CA SER A 284 -30.86 -0.70 30.76
C SER A 284 -30.71 -1.15 29.31
N ALA A 285 -31.64 -0.77 28.43
CA ALA A 285 -31.61 -1.09 27.01
C ALA A 285 -30.42 -0.35 26.33
N ARG A 286 -29.24 -0.97 26.29
CA ARG A 286 -28.11 -0.48 25.49
C ARG A 286 -28.36 -0.75 24.01
N VAL A 287 -28.56 0.34 23.26
CA VAL A 287 -28.61 0.35 21.80
C VAL A 287 -27.30 -0.19 21.24
N LYS A 288 -27.36 -1.12 20.28
CA LYS A 288 -26.15 -1.65 19.62
C LYS A 288 -25.45 -0.53 18.82
N PRO A 289 -24.12 -0.41 18.91
CA PRO A 289 -23.37 0.58 18.12
C PRO A 289 -23.48 0.29 16.61
N GLN A 290 -23.49 1.34 15.80
CA GLN A 290 -23.65 1.24 14.36
C GLN A 290 -22.29 1.04 13.69
N GLY A 291 -22.14 -0.03 12.90
CA GLY A 291 -20.88 -0.31 12.21
C GLY A 291 -20.62 0.69 11.07
N ILE A 292 -19.36 1.08 10.90
CA ILE A 292 -18.86 1.83 9.75
C ILE A 292 -17.98 0.91 8.90
N TYR A 293 -18.13 1.02 7.58
CA TYR A 293 -17.54 0.15 6.58
C TYR A 293 -16.81 0.96 5.50
N ILE A 294 -15.63 0.51 5.09
CA ILE A 294 -15.07 0.91 3.80
C ILE A 294 -15.81 0.13 2.72
N LEU A 295 -16.31 0.85 1.72
CA LEU A 295 -16.92 0.34 0.51
C LEU A 295 -15.85 0.19 -0.57
N ASP A 296 -15.70 -1.04 -1.07
CA ASP A 296 -14.77 -1.37 -2.14
C ASP A 296 -15.46 -2.31 -3.16
N SER A 297 -14.73 -2.71 -4.20
CA SER A 297 -15.15 -3.70 -5.18
C SER A 297 -14.26 -4.93 -5.21
N ASN A 298 -14.71 -5.98 -5.89
CA ASN A 298 -14.00 -7.25 -5.93
C ASN A 298 -12.74 -7.26 -6.82
N GLY A 299 -12.17 -6.09 -7.16
CA GLY A 299 -10.90 -5.89 -7.88
C GLY A 299 -10.85 -6.34 -9.34
N ASN A 300 -11.86 -7.07 -9.83
CA ASN A 300 -11.88 -7.63 -11.17
C ASN A 300 -13.02 -7.04 -12.01
N TYR A 301 -12.68 -6.03 -12.82
CA TYR A 301 -13.66 -5.18 -13.49
C TYR A 301 -14.29 -5.84 -14.73
N GLY A 302 -13.50 -6.61 -15.48
CA GLY A 302 -13.99 -7.29 -16.69
C GLY A 302 -14.33 -6.35 -17.85
N TRP A 303 -13.73 -5.17 -17.83
CA TRP A 303 -13.77 -4.18 -18.89
C TRP A 303 -12.41 -3.48 -19.01
N GLU A 304 -12.15 -2.89 -20.17
CA GLU A 304 -10.99 -2.05 -20.47
C GLU A 304 -11.42 -0.57 -20.53
N PHE A 305 -10.57 0.32 -20.05
CA PHE A 305 -10.80 1.76 -20.12
C PHE A 305 -10.16 2.34 -21.39
N ALA A 306 -10.96 2.53 -22.43
CA ALA A 306 -10.48 2.75 -23.80
C ALA A 306 -9.88 4.13 -24.09
N ASN A 307 -10.17 5.11 -23.25
CA ASN A 307 -9.73 6.49 -23.42
C ASN A 307 -9.21 7.12 -22.13
N TRP A 308 -8.70 6.28 -21.21
CA TRP A 308 -8.20 6.74 -19.92
C TRP A 308 -7.17 7.88 -20.09
N ASP A 309 -6.18 7.69 -20.94
CA ASP A 309 -5.10 8.65 -21.26
C ASP A 309 -5.58 9.89 -22.05
N ARG A 310 -6.84 9.91 -22.52
CA ARG A 310 -7.41 11.03 -23.28
C ARG A 310 -8.47 11.82 -22.50
N LEU A 311 -8.78 11.42 -21.28
CA LEU A 311 -9.75 12.15 -20.44
C LEU A 311 -9.26 13.54 -20.06
N GLN A 312 -7.95 13.74 -20.00
CA GLN A 312 -7.32 14.99 -19.61
C GLN A 312 -6.16 15.33 -20.55
N PRO A 313 -5.84 16.63 -20.78
CA PRO A 313 -4.83 17.05 -21.74
C PRO A 313 -3.41 16.55 -21.44
N ASP A 314 -3.13 16.23 -20.18
CA ASP A 314 -1.83 15.76 -19.69
C ASP A 314 -1.73 14.23 -19.61
N GLY A 315 -2.78 13.51 -20.03
CA GLY A 315 -2.85 12.06 -19.88
C GLY A 315 -3.10 11.58 -18.45
N GLY A 316 -3.54 12.46 -17.54
CA GLY A 316 -3.75 12.19 -16.12
C GLY A 316 -4.86 11.19 -15.78
N GLY A 317 -5.58 10.63 -16.76
CA GLY A 317 -6.55 9.56 -16.49
C GLY A 317 -7.82 10.04 -15.82
N LEU A 318 -8.33 9.20 -14.90
CA LEU A 318 -9.27 9.62 -13.86
C LEU A 318 -8.60 10.49 -12.79
N GLY A 319 -7.26 10.50 -12.74
CA GLY A 319 -6.47 11.06 -11.68
C GLY A 319 -6.67 12.57 -11.55
N LEU A 320 -6.56 13.04 -10.32
CA LEU A 320 -6.72 14.45 -9.99
C LEU A 320 -5.31 15.03 -9.85
N ASN A 321 -4.60 15.18 -10.98
CA ASN A 321 -3.23 15.70 -11.10
C ASN A 321 -2.25 15.24 -10.00
N TYR A 322 -1.74 14.00 -10.10
CA TYR A 322 -0.66 13.50 -9.24
C TYR A 322 0.68 13.33 -10.00
N ARG A 323 1.05 14.27 -10.89
CA ARG A 323 2.34 14.17 -11.62
C ARG A 323 3.11 15.47 -11.87
N GLY A 324 2.77 16.60 -11.25
CA GLY A 324 3.65 17.79 -11.40
C GLY A 324 3.11 19.14 -10.96
N ALA A 325 1.82 19.25 -10.64
CA ALA A 325 1.28 20.43 -9.97
C ALA A 325 0.31 19.94 -8.90
N PRO A 326 0.55 20.20 -7.59
CA PRO A 326 -0.52 20.06 -6.63
C PRO A 326 -1.69 20.90 -7.13
N TRP A 327 -2.92 20.41 -6.95
CA TRP A 327 -4.08 21.29 -7.03
C TRP A 327 -3.75 22.59 -6.27
N PRO A 328 -4.19 23.77 -6.76
CA PRO A 328 -3.81 25.05 -6.16
C PRO A 328 -4.06 25.14 -4.65
N ASP A 329 -4.90 24.25 -4.10
CA ASP A 329 -5.33 24.19 -2.70
C ASP A 329 -4.95 22.87 -1.96
N SER A 330 -4.03 22.02 -2.44
CA SER A 330 -3.67 20.72 -1.77
C SER A 330 -4.78 19.66 -1.69
N MET A 331 -4.44 18.37 -1.56
CA MET A 331 -5.43 17.28 -1.33
C MET A 331 -6.20 17.45 -0.01
N LEU A 332 -5.64 18.26 0.90
CA LEU A 332 -6.16 18.42 2.23
C LEU A 332 -7.16 19.56 2.33
N ASP A 333 -7.10 20.64 1.54
CA ASP A 333 -7.96 21.81 1.77
C ASP A 333 -9.38 21.70 1.19
N LEU A 334 -10.35 22.07 2.04
CA LEU A 334 -11.78 22.21 1.74
C LEU A 334 -12.05 23.67 1.33
N PRO A 335 -13.01 23.98 0.44
CA PRO A 335 -14.22 23.19 0.09
C PRO A 335 -14.16 22.49 -1.27
N ARG A 336 -13.04 22.56 -1.99
CA ARG A 336 -12.83 21.89 -3.29
C ARG A 336 -11.81 20.75 -3.19
N GLY A 337 -11.88 19.98 -2.11
CA GLY A 337 -11.15 18.72 -2.01
C GLY A 337 -11.45 17.81 -3.22
N PRO A 338 -10.57 16.83 -3.53
CA PRO A 338 -10.46 16.11 -4.81
C PRO A 338 -11.65 15.16 -5.15
N TRP A 339 -12.89 15.54 -4.88
CA TRP A 339 -14.03 14.61 -4.88
C TRP A 339 -15.12 14.97 -5.87
N ARG A 340 -15.00 16.08 -6.61
CA ARG A 340 -15.92 16.40 -7.72
C ARG A 340 -15.41 15.77 -9.00
N ILE A 341 -16.32 15.38 -9.88
CA ILE A 341 -15.94 14.84 -11.19
C ILE A 341 -15.35 16.00 -12.02
N PRO A 342 -14.12 15.89 -12.54
CA PRO A 342 -13.55 16.90 -13.42
C PRO A 342 -14.34 17.08 -14.71
N ASP A 343 -14.21 18.24 -15.34
CA ASP A 343 -14.68 18.46 -16.70
C ASP A 343 -13.73 17.74 -17.68
N TYR A 344 -13.97 16.44 -17.90
CA TYR A 344 -13.18 15.64 -18.82
C TYR A 344 -13.29 16.12 -20.27
N VAL A 345 -12.19 16.00 -21.02
CA VAL A 345 -12.11 16.36 -22.44
C VAL A 345 -12.94 15.39 -23.30
N GLU A 346 -12.95 14.11 -22.92
CA GLU A 346 -13.75 13.06 -23.53
C GLU A 346 -14.65 12.40 -22.48
N THR A 347 -15.81 11.89 -22.89
CA THR A 347 -16.64 11.05 -22.01
C THR A 347 -15.90 9.74 -21.69
N PRO A 348 -15.85 9.29 -20.43
CA PRO A 348 -15.27 7.99 -20.07
C PRO A 348 -15.85 6.83 -20.88
N LYS A 349 -14.99 6.09 -21.59
CA LYS A 349 -15.36 4.98 -22.47
C LYS A 349 -14.85 3.64 -21.94
N LEU A 350 -15.78 2.70 -21.74
CA LEU A 350 -15.51 1.36 -21.19
C LEU A 350 -15.85 0.25 -22.20
N ILE A 351 -14.91 -0.66 -22.43
CA ILE A 351 -15.08 -1.82 -23.31
C ILE A 351 -15.21 -3.09 -22.46
N PHE A 352 -16.42 -3.63 -22.38
CA PHE A 352 -16.74 -4.81 -21.58
C PHE A 352 -16.40 -6.13 -22.30
N ASP A 353 -15.87 -7.10 -21.53
CA ASP A 353 -15.75 -8.48 -22.00
C ASP A 353 -17.14 -9.16 -21.96
N PRO A 354 -17.69 -9.60 -23.10
CA PRO A 354 -19.00 -10.24 -23.16
C PRO A 354 -19.08 -11.58 -22.41
N LYS A 355 -17.93 -12.19 -22.06
CA LYS A 355 -17.90 -13.44 -21.26
C LYS A 355 -18.05 -13.18 -19.76
N ARG A 356 -17.88 -11.93 -19.32
CA ARG A 356 -17.89 -11.56 -17.90
C ARG A 356 -19.24 -10.98 -17.51
N LYS A 357 -19.63 -11.26 -16.27
CA LYS A 357 -20.86 -10.70 -15.70
C LYS A 357 -20.63 -9.26 -15.32
N VAL A 358 -21.51 -8.39 -15.80
CA VAL A 358 -21.58 -6.98 -15.36
C VAL A 358 -21.98 -6.93 -13.89
N GLN A 359 -21.30 -6.11 -13.13
CA GLN A 359 -21.50 -5.88 -11.70
C GLN A 359 -22.21 -4.53 -11.50
N ASP A 360 -22.74 -4.30 -10.31
CA ASP A 360 -23.44 -3.05 -10.00
C ASP A 360 -22.50 -1.95 -9.50
N ILE A 361 -21.29 -2.33 -9.06
CA ILE A 361 -20.23 -1.41 -8.62
C ILE A 361 -18.86 -1.91 -9.07
N TYR A 362 -17.99 -0.96 -9.40
CA TYR A 362 -16.56 -1.13 -9.60
C TYR A 362 -15.86 0.06 -8.94
N ALA A 363 -14.96 -0.18 -7.98
CA ALA A 363 -14.16 0.86 -7.35
C ALA A 363 -12.86 0.98 -8.13
N VAL A 364 -12.55 2.18 -8.63
CA VAL A 364 -11.41 2.42 -9.51
C VAL A 364 -10.80 3.75 -9.12
N ASP A 365 -9.56 3.71 -8.64
CA ASP A 365 -8.87 4.84 -8.02
C ASP A 365 -9.78 5.51 -6.97
N TYR A 366 -10.09 6.79 -7.15
CA TYR A 366 -10.93 7.57 -6.24
C TYR A 366 -12.43 7.46 -6.55
N PHE A 367 -12.83 6.79 -7.61
CA PHE A 367 -14.21 6.82 -8.13
C PHE A 367 -14.90 5.46 -8.09
N LEU A 368 -16.23 5.49 -8.25
CA LEU A 368 -17.05 4.30 -8.44
C LEU A 368 -17.64 4.31 -9.86
N PHE A 369 -17.57 3.20 -10.58
CA PHE A 369 -18.41 2.95 -11.74
C PHE A 369 -19.59 2.11 -11.32
N ILE A 370 -20.81 2.61 -11.55
CA ILE A 370 -22.02 2.05 -10.99
C ILE A 370 -23.08 1.77 -12.06
N SER A 371 -23.87 0.72 -11.85
CA SER A 371 -25.04 0.45 -12.69
C SER A 371 -26.19 1.42 -12.37
N ASP A 372 -27.19 1.46 -13.26
CA ASP A 372 -28.46 2.17 -12.99
C ASP A 372 -29.10 1.81 -11.66
N LYS A 373 -29.08 0.51 -11.34
CA LYS A 373 -29.67 -0.02 -10.12
C LYS A 373 -28.98 0.56 -8.88
N MET A 374 -27.65 0.67 -8.93
CA MET A 374 -26.87 1.26 -7.85
C MET A 374 -27.03 2.78 -7.80
N LYS A 375 -27.10 3.46 -8.95
CA LYS A 375 -27.38 4.90 -9.01
C LYS A 375 -28.73 5.23 -8.36
N THR A 376 -29.80 4.50 -8.70
CA THR A 376 -31.11 4.70 -8.08
C THR A 376 -31.08 4.51 -6.57
N LEU A 377 -30.36 3.50 -6.08
CA LEU A 377 -30.16 3.30 -4.63
C LEU A 377 -29.46 4.50 -3.98
N LEU A 378 -28.40 5.01 -4.60
CA LEU A 378 -27.66 6.18 -4.09
C LEU A 378 -28.50 7.46 -4.14
N GLU A 379 -29.30 7.68 -5.18
CA GLU A 379 -30.21 8.83 -5.26
C GLU A 379 -31.33 8.78 -4.22
N GLU A 380 -31.82 7.59 -3.87
CA GLU A 380 -32.82 7.44 -2.82
C GLU A 380 -32.24 7.60 -1.41
N PHE A 381 -31.02 7.09 -1.19
CA PHE A 381 -30.42 6.99 0.13
C PHE A 381 -29.52 8.20 0.48
N ALA A 382 -28.80 8.73 -0.50
CA ALA A 382 -27.83 9.82 -0.35
C ALA A 382 -27.94 10.84 -1.50
N PRO A 383 -29.11 11.50 -1.69
CA PRO A 383 -29.47 12.30 -2.87
C PRO A 383 -28.55 13.50 -3.18
N LYS A 384 -27.66 13.88 -2.26
CA LYS A 384 -26.76 15.04 -2.39
C LYS A 384 -25.30 14.69 -2.17
N SER A 385 -25.01 13.44 -1.83
CA SER A 385 -23.67 13.00 -1.45
C SER A 385 -22.87 12.49 -2.64
N CYS A 386 -23.47 12.43 -3.84
CA CYS A 386 -22.84 11.90 -5.03
C CYS A 386 -23.03 12.78 -6.27
N GLU A 387 -22.00 12.81 -7.12
CA GLU A 387 -22.04 13.30 -8.50
C GLU A 387 -21.99 12.15 -9.48
N TYR A 388 -22.62 12.31 -10.65
CA TYR A 388 -22.72 11.26 -11.65
C TYR A 388 -22.39 11.79 -13.05
N LEU A 389 -21.64 11.00 -13.81
CA LEU A 389 -21.38 11.20 -15.23
C LEU A 389 -21.68 9.89 -15.98
N LEU A 390 -22.51 9.94 -17.02
CA LEU A 390 -22.82 8.75 -17.82
C LEU A 390 -21.62 8.38 -18.68
N CYS A 391 -21.19 7.12 -18.62
CA CYS A 391 -20.09 6.61 -19.44
C CYS A 391 -20.58 6.10 -20.79
N GLU A 392 -19.70 6.16 -21.78
CA GLU A 392 -19.87 5.41 -23.03
C GLU A 392 -19.46 3.96 -22.80
N THR A 393 -20.29 3.01 -23.22
CA THR A 393 -20.00 1.59 -23.03
C THR A 393 -20.27 0.78 -24.28
N GLU A 394 -19.35 -0.14 -24.56
CA GLU A 394 -19.49 -1.13 -25.62
C GLU A 394 -18.98 -2.48 -25.13
N PHE A 395 -19.46 -3.57 -25.73
CA PHE A 395 -18.79 -4.85 -25.59
C PHE A 395 -17.67 -4.95 -26.62
N SER A 396 -16.63 -5.75 -26.33
CA SER A 396 -15.51 -5.99 -27.26
C SER A 396 -15.91 -6.61 -28.61
N ASN A 397 -17.14 -7.09 -28.74
CA ASN A 397 -17.73 -7.55 -30.00
C ASN A 397 -18.50 -6.46 -30.78
N GLY A 398 -18.38 -5.20 -30.36
CA GLY A 398 -19.03 -4.03 -30.97
C GLY A 398 -20.51 -3.84 -30.64
N LYS A 399 -21.10 -4.68 -29.78
CA LYS A 399 -22.48 -4.48 -29.31
C LYS A 399 -22.56 -3.39 -28.25
N THR A 400 -23.72 -2.76 -28.13
CA THR A 400 -24.01 -1.78 -27.06
C THR A 400 -23.72 -2.36 -25.69
N GLY A 401 -22.91 -1.65 -24.90
CA GLY A 401 -22.52 -2.04 -23.55
C GLY A 401 -23.62 -1.80 -22.51
N PRO A 402 -23.38 -2.22 -21.25
CA PRO A 402 -24.29 -1.93 -20.14
C PRO A 402 -24.30 -0.44 -19.81
N ARG A 403 -25.41 0.08 -19.30
CA ARG A 403 -25.46 1.49 -18.87
C ARG A 403 -24.74 1.66 -17.54
N ILE A 404 -23.63 2.39 -17.55
CA ILE A 404 -22.73 2.59 -16.41
C ILE A 404 -22.48 4.07 -16.20
N TRP A 405 -22.42 4.48 -14.94
CA TRP A 405 -22.14 5.84 -14.53
C TRP A 405 -20.84 5.89 -13.75
N LEU A 406 -19.98 6.85 -14.05
CA LEU A 406 -18.97 7.31 -13.12
C LEU A 406 -19.68 8.04 -11.98
N CYS A 407 -19.30 7.72 -10.75
CA CYS A 407 -19.88 8.23 -9.52
C CYS A 407 -18.76 8.67 -8.59
N SER A 408 -18.86 9.89 -8.08
CA SER A 408 -18.00 10.37 -7.00
C SER A 408 -18.81 10.73 -5.77
N VAL A 409 -18.40 10.23 -4.61
CA VAL A 409 -18.93 10.67 -3.32
C VAL A 409 -18.30 12.01 -2.96
N VAL A 410 -19.09 13.07 -2.85
CA VAL A 410 -18.60 14.45 -2.65
C VAL A 410 -18.55 14.87 -1.18
N ASP A 411 -19.35 14.22 -0.33
CA ASP A 411 -19.37 14.52 1.09
C ASP A 411 -18.05 14.05 1.73
N SER A 412 -17.26 15.00 2.22
CA SER A 412 -15.95 14.77 2.83
C SER A 412 -15.85 15.49 4.17
N TYR A 413 -15.24 14.82 5.14
CA TYR A 413 -15.13 15.31 6.51
C TYR A 413 -13.68 15.24 6.98
N ARG A 414 -13.24 16.31 7.64
CA ARG A 414 -11.94 16.39 8.31
C ARG A 414 -12.14 16.15 9.81
N LYS A 415 -11.19 15.48 10.46
CA LYS A 415 -11.19 15.16 11.89
C LYS A 415 -12.46 14.43 12.34
N ALA A 416 -13.00 13.56 11.48
CA ALA A 416 -14.18 12.76 11.81
C ALA A 416 -13.84 11.48 12.59
N VAL A 417 -12.56 11.24 12.86
CA VAL A 417 -12.09 10.12 13.67
C VAL A 417 -11.35 10.66 14.89
N ASP A 418 -11.68 10.11 16.04
CA ASP A 418 -10.96 10.31 17.29
C ASP A 418 -9.67 9.49 17.25
N VAL A 419 -8.58 10.14 16.85
CA VAL A 419 -7.27 9.51 16.71
C VAL A 419 -6.73 9.03 18.06
N GLU A 420 -7.00 9.75 19.16
CA GLU A 420 -6.53 9.39 20.50
C GLU A 420 -7.11 8.05 20.96
N ASN A 421 -8.38 7.81 20.63
CA ASN A 421 -9.05 6.55 20.95
C ASN A 421 -8.97 5.50 19.83
N SER A 422 -8.31 5.81 18.70
CA SER A 422 -8.12 4.88 17.57
C SER A 422 -6.65 4.49 17.44
N PRO A 423 -6.13 3.55 18.27
CA PRO A 423 -4.69 3.30 18.42
C PRO A 423 -4.00 2.74 17.16
N LEU A 424 -4.78 2.35 16.15
CA LEU A 424 -4.28 1.83 14.87
C LEU A 424 -4.22 2.91 13.77
N ILE A 425 -4.59 4.15 14.09
CA ILE A 425 -4.50 5.29 13.20
C ILE A 425 -3.38 6.19 13.68
N ARG A 426 -2.40 6.41 12.81
CA ARG A 426 -1.35 7.43 12.97
C ARG A 426 -1.65 8.57 12.01
N VAL A 427 -1.31 9.79 12.41
CA VAL A 427 -1.41 10.96 11.54
C VAL A 427 -0.02 11.23 10.99
N THR A 428 0.12 11.24 9.66
CA THR A 428 1.39 11.56 9.01
C THR A 428 1.73 13.03 9.20
N GLN A 429 2.99 13.41 8.96
CA GLN A 429 3.43 14.81 8.96
C GLN A 429 2.59 15.72 8.03
N TRP A 430 2.03 15.15 6.96
CA TRP A 430 1.13 15.84 6.03
C TRP A 430 -0.34 15.84 6.48
N GLY A 431 -0.66 15.33 7.67
CA GLY A 431 -2.04 15.30 8.18
C GLY A 431 -2.91 14.18 7.59
N GLY A 432 -2.35 13.25 6.84
CA GLY A 432 -3.04 12.05 6.35
C GLY A 432 -3.11 10.95 7.41
N TYR A 433 -4.00 9.97 7.24
CA TYR A 433 -4.10 8.79 8.11
C TYR A 433 -3.27 7.64 7.54
N MET A 434 -2.34 7.15 8.37
CA MET A 434 -1.63 5.89 8.17
C MET A 434 -2.24 4.83 9.09
N ILE A 435 -2.49 3.63 8.55
CA ILE A 435 -3.26 2.58 9.24
C ILE A 435 -2.39 1.33 9.38
N SER A 436 -2.13 0.90 10.61
CA SER A 436 -1.24 -0.23 10.92
C SER A 436 -1.96 -1.58 11.15
N GLY A 437 -3.25 -1.69 10.80
CA GLY A 437 -4.04 -2.90 10.99
C GLY A 437 -5.56 -2.63 11.05
N GLY A 438 -6.36 -3.70 11.11
CA GLY A 438 -7.82 -3.63 10.97
C GLY A 438 -8.65 -3.24 12.21
N ALA A 439 -9.84 -2.70 11.94
CA ALA A 439 -11.09 -2.66 12.73
C ALA A 439 -11.05 -2.26 14.22
N ASP A 440 -10.78 -0.98 14.53
CA ASP A 440 -11.21 -0.34 15.80
C ASP A 440 -11.22 1.21 15.74
N TRP A 441 -11.85 1.78 14.72
CA TRP A 441 -11.87 3.24 14.54
C TRP A 441 -13.03 3.86 15.32
N HIS A 442 -12.71 4.93 16.05
CA HIS A 442 -13.66 5.70 16.84
C HIS A 442 -14.13 6.93 16.06
N PHE A 443 -15.24 6.79 15.34
CA PHE A 443 -15.80 7.91 14.58
C PHE A 443 -16.55 8.90 15.48
N LEU A 444 -16.41 10.19 15.19
CA LEU A 444 -17.04 11.28 15.94
C LEU A 444 -18.42 11.63 15.32
N PRO A 445 -19.54 11.33 16.01
CA PRO A 445 -20.88 11.55 15.47
C PRO A 445 -21.19 13.01 15.16
N ASP A 446 -20.69 13.92 16.00
CA ASP A 446 -20.91 15.37 15.88
C ASP A 446 -20.30 15.95 14.60
N VAL A 447 -19.22 15.34 14.10
CA VAL A 447 -18.55 15.75 12.86
C VAL A 447 -19.30 15.20 11.64
N LEU A 448 -19.66 13.92 11.67
CA LEU A 448 -20.34 13.25 10.56
C LEU A 448 -21.81 13.68 10.42
N LYS A 449 -22.44 14.24 11.46
CA LYS A 449 -23.81 14.78 11.44
C LYS A 449 -24.85 13.81 10.86
N GLY A 450 -24.69 12.52 11.12
CA GLY A 450 -25.58 11.46 10.64
C GLY A 450 -25.45 11.12 9.16
N THR A 451 -24.35 11.52 8.51
CA THR A 451 -24.08 11.12 7.12
C THR A 451 -23.88 9.61 7.02
N GLN A 452 -24.31 9.03 5.89
CA GLN A 452 -24.37 7.57 5.72
C GLN A 452 -23.42 7.05 4.65
N LEU A 453 -22.93 7.94 3.76
CA LEU A 453 -21.96 7.67 2.72
C LEU A 453 -21.05 8.90 2.60
N PHE A 454 -19.73 8.74 2.79
CA PHE A 454 -18.82 9.86 2.92
C PHE A 454 -17.36 9.48 2.66
N ARG A 455 -16.49 10.48 2.65
CA ARG A 455 -15.03 10.35 2.65
C ARG A 455 -14.40 11.01 3.86
N LEU A 456 -13.19 10.60 4.19
CA LEU A 456 -12.31 11.30 5.12
C LEU A 456 -11.26 12.07 4.33
N VAL A 457 -11.05 13.34 4.69
CA VAL A 457 -10.00 14.16 4.05
C VAL A 457 -8.63 13.55 4.29
N GLU A 458 -8.40 13.03 5.49
CA GLU A 458 -7.15 12.40 5.90
C GLU A 458 -6.95 10.99 5.30
N TYR A 459 -8.03 10.37 4.80
CA TYR A 459 -7.97 9.03 4.17
C TYR A 459 -8.72 9.02 2.84
N ALA A 460 -8.25 9.92 1.97
CA ALA A 460 -8.75 10.30 0.65
C ALA A 460 -9.18 9.12 -0.26
N GLY A 461 -8.40 8.04 -0.30
CA GLY A 461 -8.62 6.92 -1.21
C GLY A 461 -9.87 6.09 -0.93
N SER A 462 -10.47 6.21 0.26
CA SER A 462 -11.56 5.32 0.68
C SER A 462 -12.92 6.00 0.75
N ILE A 463 -13.96 5.23 0.45
CA ILE A 463 -15.37 5.61 0.61
C ILE A 463 -15.92 4.85 1.82
N PHE A 464 -16.53 5.57 2.75
CA PHE A 464 -17.09 5.06 3.99
C PHE A 464 -18.60 5.02 3.92
N CYS A 465 -19.20 3.99 4.49
CA CYS A 465 -20.64 3.85 4.61
C CYS A 465 -21.06 3.25 5.95
N ASP A 466 -22.31 3.49 6.33
CA ASP A 466 -22.86 2.92 7.56
C ASP A 466 -23.44 1.50 7.35
N GLN A 467 -23.80 0.85 8.46
CA GLN A 467 -24.49 -0.44 8.45
C GLN A 467 -25.78 -0.45 7.61
N THR A 468 -26.54 0.65 7.61
CA THR A 468 -27.82 0.76 6.90
C THR A 468 -27.61 0.63 5.40
N PHE A 469 -26.61 1.32 4.86
CA PHE A 469 -26.26 1.26 3.45
C PHE A 469 -25.85 -0.15 3.03
N LYS A 470 -24.98 -0.79 3.82
CA LYS A 470 -24.54 -2.17 3.60
C LYS A 470 -25.73 -3.13 3.55
N ASP A 471 -26.68 -3.01 4.48
CA ASP A 471 -27.86 -3.85 4.53
C ASP A 471 -28.78 -3.60 3.31
N LEU A 472 -28.96 -2.34 2.89
CA LEU A 472 -29.70 -2.00 1.68
C LEU A 472 -29.06 -2.56 0.41
N CYS A 473 -27.73 -2.50 0.28
CA CYS A 473 -27.02 -3.13 -0.84
C CYS A 473 -27.29 -4.63 -0.88
N LYS A 474 -27.28 -5.30 0.28
CA LYS A 474 -27.57 -6.73 0.40
C LYS A 474 -29.03 -7.04 0.03
N ASP A 475 -29.99 -6.28 0.55
CA ASP A 475 -31.42 -6.49 0.34
C ASP A 475 -31.82 -6.25 -1.12
N ARG A 476 -31.25 -5.23 -1.77
CA ARG A 476 -31.43 -5.01 -3.21
C ARG A 476 -30.59 -5.93 -4.07
N GLY A 477 -29.75 -6.77 -3.47
CA GLY A 477 -28.89 -7.72 -4.18
C GLY A 477 -27.91 -7.04 -5.13
N ILE A 478 -27.35 -5.90 -4.72
CA ILE A 478 -26.26 -5.20 -5.41
C ILE A 478 -25.05 -6.13 -5.53
N LYS A 479 -24.45 -6.20 -6.72
CA LYS A 479 -23.31 -7.08 -7.03
C LYS A 479 -22.02 -6.30 -7.16
N GLY A 480 -20.92 -6.93 -6.78
CA GLY A 480 -19.57 -6.37 -6.94
C GLY A 480 -19.05 -5.60 -5.75
N THR A 481 -19.84 -5.47 -4.67
CA THR A 481 -19.44 -4.80 -3.44
C THR A 481 -18.60 -5.70 -2.53
N SER A 482 -17.62 -5.08 -1.87
CA SER A 482 -16.95 -5.58 -0.67
C SER A 482 -17.11 -4.56 0.45
N PHE A 483 -17.25 -5.04 1.68
CA PHE A 483 -17.41 -4.20 2.87
C PHE A 483 -16.44 -4.63 3.96
N GLN A 484 -15.45 -3.79 4.24
CA GLN A 484 -14.53 -3.98 5.35
C GLN A 484 -15.01 -3.17 6.54
N GLN A 485 -15.32 -3.82 7.66
CA GLN A 485 -15.66 -3.09 8.88
C GLN A 485 -14.40 -2.44 9.43
N VAL A 486 -14.47 -1.14 9.69
CA VAL A 486 -13.33 -0.35 10.21
C VAL A 486 -13.56 0.19 11.59
N GLY A 487 -14.82 0.38 12.00
CA GLY A 487 -15.11 0.92 13.32
C GLY A 487 -16.59 1.00 13.63
N PHE A 488 -16.90 1.83 14.62
CA PHE A 488 -18.25 2.03 15.10
C PHE A 488 -18.55 3.52 15.26
N LEU A 489 -19.80 3.87 14.97
CA LEU A 489 -20.39 5.14 15.37
C LEU A 489 -21.11 4.93 16.71
N PRO A 490 -20.69 5.62 17.80
CA PRO A 490 -21.49 5.69 19.01
C PRO A 490 -22.85 6.35 18.67
N LYS A 491 -23.94 5.76 19.16
CA LYS A 491 -25.30 6.32 19.03
C LYS A 491 -25.70 7.13 20.25
#